data_AF-A0A834Z955-F1
#
_entry.id   AF-A0A834Z955-F1
#
_cell.length_a   1.000
_cell.length_b   1.000
_cell.length_c   1.000
_cell.angle_alpha   90.00
_cell.angle_beta   90.00
_cell.angle_gamma   90.00
#
_symmetry.space_group_name_H-M   'P 1'
#
loop_
_entity.id
_entity.type
_entity.pdbx_description
1 polymer ?
#
loop_
_entity_poly.entity_id
_entity_poly.type
_entity_poly.pdbx_seq_one_letter_code
_entity_poly.pdbx_strand_id
1 'polypeptide(L)'
;MGSETEGYTLRIHRRRSLKKSDLLLQYNPVHKKIPVLFHGGKPISESIVILEYIEETWPQNPLLPEEAYERAESRFWTKFCEDKILTFFGFFGTVGKEQEKAIVDALEVMRILEGQGLREKKFFGGNTVGLADIAWGWMAHWLGVMEEAVGIELLEAHTFPRLHEWMENFKNVPAIKENLPDRKEMVAYLKSQREILLASHDPSSMDCTSATGYYVRERQHSVLVYREVN
;
A
#
# COMPACT_ATOMS: atom_id res chain seq x y z
N MET A 1 -17.60 -33.49 21.10
CA MET A 1 -18.15 -33.13 19.78
C MET A 1 -18.78 -31.76 19.92
N GLY A 2 -18.36 -30.81 19.08
CA GLY A 2 -18.87 -29.44 19.04
C GLY A 2 -17.91 -28.40 19.60
N SER A 3 -16.76 -28.16 18.94
CA SER A 3 -16.01 -26.91 19.11
C SER A 3 -16.72 -25.84 18.28
N GLU A 4 -17.49 -24.97 18.95
CA GLU A 4 -18.07 -23.78 18.34
C GLU A 4 -16.93 -22.87 17.89
N THR A 5 -16.65 -22.85 16.58
CA THR A 5 -15.82 -21.80 15.99
C THR A 5 -16.64 -20.52 16.00
N GLU A 6 -16.33 -19.62 16.92
CA GLU A 6 -16.87 -18.25 16.94
C GLU A 6 -16.68 -17.62 15.56
N GLY A 7 -17.80 -17.43 14.86
CA GLY A 7 -17.81 -16.89 13.50
C GLY A 7 -17.51 -15.40 13.49
N TYR A 8 -16.42 -15.01 12.81
CA TYR A 8 -16.06 -13.61 12.61
C TYR A 8 -16.82 -13.00 11.42
N THR A 9 -17.43 -11.82 11.58
CA THR A 9 -18.07 -11.06 10.49
C THR A 9 -17.25 -9.81 10.15
N LEU A 10 -16.73 -9.74 8.91
CA LEU A 10 -15.98 -8.59 8.38
C LEU A 10 -16.94 -7.60 7.69
N ARG A 11 -16.87 -6.30 8.03
CA ARG A 11 -17.65 -5.23 7.36
C ARG A 11 -16.74 -4.13 6.81
N ILE A 12 -16.56 -4.12 5.49
CA ILE A 12 -15.74 -3.14 4.77
C ILE A 12 -16.61 -1.92 4.41
N HIS A 13 -16.27 -0.74 4.92
CA HIS A 13 -16.92 0.51 4.55
C HIS A 13 -16.11 1.20 3.44
N ARG A 14 -16.51 1.02 2.16
CA ARG A 14 -16.00 1.82 1.05
C ARG A 14 -16.65 3.21 1.09
N ARG A 15 -15.87 4.29 0.96
CA ARG A 15 -16.44 5.64 0.77
C ARG A 15 -15.81 6.37 -0.40
N ARG A 16 -16.67 7.15 -1.06
CA ARG A 16 -16.39 7.95 -2.26
C ARG A 16 -16.40 9.47 -1.96
N SER A 17 -16.41 9.86 -0.68
CA SER A 17 -16.56 11.25 -0.21
C SER A 17 -15.23 11.84 0.23
N LEU A 18 -14.94 13.09 -0.18
CA LEU A 18 -13.78 13.87 0.24
C LEU A 18 -13.85 14.33 1.72
N LYS A 19 -15.02 14.26 2.37
CA LYS A 19 -15.17 14.60 3.79
C LYS A 19 -14.81 13.41 4.67
N LYS A 20 -13.82 13.61 5.56
CA LYS A 20 -13.43 12.64 6.61
C LYS A 20 -14.63 12.38 7.53
N SER A 21 -14.84 11.12 7.92
CA SER A 21 -15.91 10.78 8.86
C SER A 21 -15.56 11.22 10.28
N ASP A 22 -16.57 11.61 11.06
CA ASP A 22 -16.39 11.99 12.48
C ASP A 22 -15.68 10.89 13.27
N LEU A 23 -16.02 9.65 12.97
CA LEU A 23 -15.43 8.50 13.61
C LEU A 23 -13.94 8.30 13.20
N LEU A 24 -13.53 8.59 11.95
CA LEU A 24 -12.09 8.60 11.60
C LEU A 24 -11.34 9.66 12.42
N LEU A 25 -11.94 10.84 12.58
CA LEU A 25 -11.37 11.92 13.38
C LEU A 25 -11.31 11.56 14.87
N GLN A 26 -12.27 10.79 15.37
CA GLN A 26 -12.27 10.29 16.74
C GLN A 26 -11.16 9.26 16.98
N TYR A 27 -10.94 8.35 16.03
CA TYR A 27 -10.09 7.18 16.24
C TYR A 27 -8.65 7.35 15.76
N ASN A 28 -8.40 8.24 14.82
CA ASN A 28 -7.07 8.73 14.49
C ASN A 28 -7.05 10.26 14.61
N PRO A 29 -7.15 10.83 15.81
CA PRO A 29 -7.21 12.28 15.99
C PRO A 29 -5.90 12.99 15.62
N VAL A 30 -4.76 12.27 15.67
CA VAL A 30 -3.43 12.80 15.37
C VAL A 30 -3.25 13.00 13.87
N HIS A 31 -3.34 11.92 13.08
CA HIS A 31 -3.05 11.97 11.65
C HIS A 31 -4.31 12.10 10.79
N LYS A 32 -5.49 11.77 11.33
CA LYS A 32 -6.79 11.87 10.66
C LYS A 32 -6.79 11.11 9.33
N LYS A 33 -6.10 9.96 9.31
CA LYS A 33 -5.73 9.20 8.13
C LYS A 33 -6.14 7.74 8.27
N ILE A 34 -6.49 7.12 7.16
CA ILE A 34 -6.70 5.66 7.08
C ILE A 34 -5.38 4.96 6.72
N PRO A 35 -5.22 3.65 6.86
CA PRO A 35 -6.11 2.72 7.57
C PRO A 35 -6.11 2.94 9.08
N VAL A 36 -7.20 2.48 9.73
CA VAL A 36 -7.29 2.30 11.18
C VAL A 36 -7.82 0.90 11.46
N LEU A 37 -7.07 0.11 12.24
CA LEU A 37 -7.46 -1.18 12.80
C LEU A 37 -8.17 -0.99 14.13
N PHE A 38 -9.15 -1.84 14.42
CA PHE A 38 -9.68 -1.97 15.77
C PHE A 38 -9.63 -3.41 16.20
N HIS A 39 -8.99 -3.64 17.33
CA HIS A 39 -8.93 -4.93 17.95
C HIS A 39 -9.22 -4.77 19.44
N GLY A 40 -10.23 -5.51 19.95
CA GLY A 40 -10.64 -5.41 21.35
C GLY A 40 -11.09 -4.01 21.78
N GLY A 41 -11.79 -3.27 20.91
CA GLY A 41 -12.26 -1.90 21.19
C GLY A 41 -11.18 -0.82 21.13
N LYS A 42 -9.95 -1.16 20.72
CA LYS A 42 -8.81 -0.23 20.68
C LYS A 42 -8.42 0.09 19.24
N PRO A 43 -8.39 1.37 18.82
CA PRO A 43 -7.91 1.76 17.50
C PRO A 43 -6.37 1.68 17.43
N ILE A 44 -5.86 1.25 16.27
CA ILE A 44 -4.45 1.20 15.92
C ILE A 44 -4.33 1.86 14.54
N SER A 45 -3.50 2.90 14.43
CA SER A 45 -3.31 3.68 13.20
C SER A 45 -1.93 3.43 12.61
N GLU A 46 -1.71 3.93 11.39
CA GLU A 46 -0.50 3.74 10.57
C GLU A 46 -0.37 2.32 10.02
N SER A 47 -0.27 2.19 8.70
CA SER A 47 -0.29 0.88 8.04
C SER A 47 0.84 -0.04 8.47
N ILE A 48 2.06 0.48 8.65
CA ILE A 48 3.19 -0.34 9.06
C ILE A 48 3.08 -0.77 10.52
N VAL A 49 2.60 0.11 11.40
CA VAL A 49 2.32 -0.22 12.81
C VAL A 49 1.23 -1.29 12.92
N ILE A 50 0.18 -1.18 12.10
CA ILE A 50 -0.87 -2.19 12.00
C ILE A 50 -0.29 -3.55 11.57
N LEU A 51 0.63 -3.58 10.60
CA LEU A 51 1.24 -4.82 10.12
C LEU A 51 2.13 -5.48 11.18
N GLU A 52 2.93 -4.70 11.92
CA GLU A 52 3.71 -5.20 13.06
C GLU A 52 2.79 -5.72 14.18
N TYR A 53 1.67 -5.05 14.45
CA TYR A 53 0.68 -5.53 15.41
C TYR A 53 0.08 -6.88 15.00
N ILE A 54 -0.25 -7.05 13.71
CA ILE A 54 -0.76 -8.32 13.18
C ILE A 54 0.29 -9.41 13.32
N GLU A 55 1.55 -9.11 12.99
CA GLU A 55 2.68 -10.03 13.11
C GLU A 55 2.84 -10.56 14.55
N GLU A 56 2.70 -9.69 15.54
CA GLU A 56 2.82 -10.06 16.96
C GLU A 56 1.58 -10.80 17.50
N THR A 57 0.40 -10.55 16.91
CA THR A 57 -0.88 -11.09 17.42
C THR A 57 -1.24 -12.45 16.80
N TRP A 58 -0.90 -12.68 15.51
CA TRP A 58 -1.24 -13.90 14.77
C TRP A 58 -0.01 -14.49 14.07
N PRO A 59 0.85 -15.24 14.79
CA PRO A 59 2.14 -15.70 14.29
C PRO A 59 2.07 -16.85 13.27
N GLN A 60 0.87 -17.31 12.88
CA GLN A 60 0.70 -18.49 12.03
C GLN A 60 1.11 -18.27 10.57
N ASN A 61 1.18 -17.01 10.11
CA ASN A 61 1.60 -16.63 8.77
C ASN A 61 2.53 -15.41 8.82
N PRO A 62 3.77 -15.59 9.27
CA PRO A 62 4.66 -14.47 9.55
C PRO A 62 5.01 -13.69 8.28
N LEU A 63 4.96 -12.37 8.38
CA LEU A 63 5.45 -11.40 7.39
C LEU A 63 6.94 -11.10 7.59
N LEU A 64 7.45 -11.32 8.79
CA LEU A 64 8.85 -11.13 9.12
C LEU A 64 9.58 -12.48 9.21
N PRO A 65 10.86 -12.54 8.80
CA PRO A 65 11.68 -13.71 9.05
C PRO A 65 11.95 -13.89 10.56
N GLU A 66 12.44 -15.07 10.93
CA GLU A 66 12.78 -15.39 12.32
C GLU A 66 14.07 -14.69 12.77
N GLU A 67 15.07 -14.64 11.89
CA GLU A 67 16.40 -14.12 12.21
C GLU A 67 16.44 -12.60 12.36
N ALA A 68 17.07 -12.12 13.44
CA ALA A 68 17.04 -10.71 13.82
C ALA A 68 17.60 -9.77 12.74
N TYR A 69 18.66 -10.19 12.04
CA TYR A 69 19.25 -9.41 10.96
C TYR A 69 18.31 -9.29 9.76
N GLU A 70 17.69 -10.40 9.35
CA GLU A 70 16.76 -10.40 8.21
C GLU A 70 15.49 -9.59 8.53
N ARG A 71 15.05 -9.59 9.79
CA ARG A 71 13.97 -8.70 10.27
C ARG A 71 14.36 -7.23 10.12
N ALA A 72 15.60 -6.89 10.46
CA ALA A 72 16.11 -5.53 10.30
C ALA A 72 16.17 -5.12 8.82
N GLU A 73 16.59 -6.02 7.93
CA GLU A 73 16.55 -5.75 6.48
C GLU A 73 15.13 -5.55 5.96
N SER A 74 14.17 -6.38 6.36
CA SER A 74 12.76 -6.24 5.96
C SER A 74 12.17 -4.90 6.43
N ARG A 75 12.47 -4.50 7.68
CA ARG A 75 12.06 -3.20 8.22
C ARG A 75 12.76 -2.02 7.55
N PHE A 76 14.02 -2.18 7.16
CA PHE A 76 14.74 -1.16 6.38
C PHE A 76 14.04 -0.89 5.05
N TRP A 77 13.70 -1.93 4.28
CA TRP A 77 13.01 -1.76 2.98
C TRP A 77 11.58 -1.25 3.13
N THR A 78 10.92 -1.62 4.22
CA THR A 78 9.61 -1.08 4.60
C THR A 78 9.68 0.42 4.88
N LYS A 79 10.64 0.85 5.71
CA LYS A 79 10.88 2.26 6.00
C LYS A 79 11.30 3.04 4.75
N PHE A 80 12.13 2.43 3.90
CA PHE A 80 12.51 3.03 2.63
C PHE A 80 11.27 3.30 1.74
N CYS A 81 10.25 2.42 1.77
CA CYS A 81 8.96 2.69 1.12
C CYS A 81 8.29 3.93 1.70
N GLU A 82 8.12 4.00 3.02
CA GLU A 82 7.47 5.15 3.68
C GLU A 82 8.17 6.47 3.35
N ASP A 83 9.50 6.47 3.32
CA ASP A 83 10.30 7.66 3.03
C ASP A 83 10.25 8.07 1.54
N LYS A 84 9.96 7.13 0.62
CA LYS A 84 10.03 7.34 -0.84
C LYS A 84 8.69 7.31 -1.58
N ILE A 85 7.62 6.87 -0.95
CA ILE A 85 6.31 6.74 -1.60
C ILE A 85 5.83 8.05 -2.24
N LEU A 86 6.09 9.20 -1.58
CA LEU A 86 5.71 10.52 -2.09
C LEU A 86 6.47 10.93 -3.36
N THR A 87 7.66 10.37 -3.62
CA THR A 87 8.41 10.63 -4.86
C THR A 87 7.61 10.21 -6.10
N PHE A 88 6.89 9.08 -6.03
CA PHE A 88 6.06 8.60 -7.13
C PHE A 88 4.79 9.45 -7.31
N PHE A 89 4.29 10.09 -6.25
CA PHE A 89 3.17 11.02 -6.39
C PHE A 89 3.57 12.34 -7.03
N GLY A 90 4.87 12.69 -7.04
CA GLY A 90 5.39 13.88 -7.71
C GLY A 90 5.04 13.92 -9.20
N PHE A 91 5.31 12.85 -9.96
CA PHE A 91 5.02 12.84 -11.40
C PHE A 91 3.52 12.87 -11.70
N PHE A 92 2.71 12.36 -10.76
CA PHE A 92 1.25 12.39 -10.84
C PHE A 92 0.64 13.74 -10.43
N GLY A 93 1.33 14.53 -9.61
CA GLY A 93 0.82 15.82 -9.15
C GLY A 93 1.29 17.05 -9.92
N THR A 94 2.26 16.88 -10.83
CA THR A 94 2.96 18.00 -11.47
C THR A 94 2.94 17.90 -13.01
N VAL A 95 3.37 18.98 -13.67
CA VAL A 95 3.52 19.11 -15.12
C VAL A 95 4.84 19.82 -15.49
N GLY A 96 5.30 19.67 -16.73
CA GLY A 96 6.50 20.35 -17.24
C GLY A 96 7.78 19.93 -16.50
N LYS A 97 8.68 20.89 -16.22
CA LYS A 97 10.00 20.60 -15.62
C LYS A 97 9.94 19.93 -14.24
N GLU A 98 8.91 20.23 -13.46
CA GLU A 98 8.72 19.59 -12.15
C GLU A 98 8.35 18.11 -12.30
N GLN A 99 7.53 17.79 -13.31
CA GLN A 99 7.17 16.41 -13.64
C GLN A 99 8.37 15.64 -14.17
N GLU A 100 9.17 16.24 -15.06
CA GLU A 100 10.41 15.64 -15.56
C GLU A 100 11.36 15.28 -14.41
N LYS A 101 11.54 16.20 -13.45
CA LYS A 101 12.36 15.93 -12.25
C LYS A 101 11.76 14.79 -11.41
N ALA A 102 10.45 14.81 -11.16
CA ALA A 102 9.80 13.77 -10.37
C ALA A 102 9.87 12.38 -11.02
N ILE A 103 9.83 12.32 -12.36
CA ILE A 103 10.06 11.10 -13.14
C ILE A 103 11.48 10.58 -12.89
N VAL A 104 12.50 11.44 -12.98
CA VAL A 104 13.90 11.07 -12.72
C VAL A 104 14.08 10.56 -11.29
N ASP A 105 13.51 11.24 -10.30
CA ASP A 105 13.59 10.84 -8.89
C ASP A 105 12.89 9.47 -8.66
N ALA A 106 11.75 9.21 -9.30
CA ALA A 106 11.04 7.94 -9.21
C ALA A 106 11.82 6.79 -9.87
N LEU A 107 12.41 7.03 -11.05
CA LEU A 107 13.28 6.06 -11.73
C LEU A 107 14.49 5.69 -10.87
N GLU A 108 15.07 6.64 -10.15
CA GLU A 108 16.19 6.37 -9.26
C GLU A 108 15.81 5.48 -8.08
N VAL A 109 14.63 5.71 -7.47
CA VAL A 109 14.11 4.82 -6.44
C VAL A 109 13.91 3.41 -7.00
N MET A 110 13.34 3.27 -8.21
CA MET A 110 13.16 1.96 -8.83
C MET A 110 14.49 1.26 -9.12
N ARG A 111 15.55 1.98 -9.52
CA ARG A 111 16.90 1.41 -9.68
C ARG A 111 17.45 0.86 -8.37
N ILE A 112 17.23 1.56 -7.26
CA ILE A 112 17.64 1.08 -5.93
C ILE A 112 16.86 -0.20 -5.56
N LEU A 113 15.55 -0.24 -5.82
CA LEU A 113 14.74 -1.44 -5.55
C LEU A 113 15.18 -2.63 -6.40
N GLU A 114 15.38 -2.43 -7.69
CA GLU A 114 15.87 -3.44 -8.65
C GLU A 114 17.23 -4.02 -8.20
N GLY A 115 18.22 -3.15 -7.98
CA GLY A 115 19.61 -3.55 -7.78
C GLY A 115 19.98 -3.92 -6.35
N GLN A 116 19.35 -3.31 -5.34
CA GLN A 116 19.72 -3.51 -3.93
C GLN A 116 18.63 -4.19 -3.11
N GLY A 117 17.36 -3.92 -3.43
CA GLY A 117 16.20 -4.44 -2.70
C GLY A 117 15.85 -5.88 -3.06
N LEU A 118 15.38 -6.07 -4.30
CA LEU A 118 14.97 -7.38 -4.82
C LEU A 118 16.18 -8.26 -5.10
N ARG A 119 17.21 -7.75 -5.80
CA ARG A 119 18.35 -8.57 -6.26
C ARG A 119 17.81 -9.82 -6.98
N GLU A 120 18.31 -11.01 -6.63
CA GLU A 120 17.85 -12.29 -7.20
C GLU A 120 16.58 -12.87 -6.54
N LYS A 121 15.93 -12.15 -5.63
CA LYS A 121 14.79 -12.70 -4.87
C LYS A 121 13.48 -12.56 -5.64
N LYS A 122 12.59 -13.54 -5.49
CA LYS A 122 11.22 -13.49 -6.01
C LYS A 122 10.37 -12.42 -5.32
N PHE A 123 10.57 -12.26 -4.02
CA PHE A 123 9.93 -11.30 -3.14
C PHE A 123 11.01 -10.65 -2.25
N PHE A 124 10.74 -9.48 -1.67
CA PHE A 124 11.63 -8.92 -0.64
C PHE A 124 11.79 -9.90 0.54
N GLY A 125 10.73 -10.65 0.87
CA GLY A 125 10.73 -11.77 1.81
C GLY A 125 11.38 -13.07 1.31
N GLY A 126 12.06 -13.06 0.16
CA GLY A 126 12.71 -14.23 -0.42
C GLY A 126 11.77 -15.03 -1.31
N ASN A 127 11.31 -16.20 -0.84
CA ASN A 127 10.45 -17.11 -1.60
C ASN A 127 8.95 -16.87 -1.37
N THR A 128 8.60 -16.16 -0.30
CA THR A 128 7.23 -15.81 0.09
C THR A 128 7.11 -14.30 0.29
N VAL A 129 5.90 -13.77 0.17
CA VAL A 129 5.60 -12.36 0.43
C VAL A 129 5.82 -12.06 1.93
N GLY A 130 6.70 -11.10 2.21
CA GLY A 130 6.97 -10.58 3.55
C GLY A 130 6.57 -9.11 3.73
N LEU A 131 6.94 -8.51 4.87
CA LEU A 131 6.53 -7.16 5.26
C LEU A 131 6.90 -6.08 4.22
N ALA A 132 8.12 -6.13 3.67
CA ALA A 132 8.55 -5.18 2.66
C ALA A 132 7.77 -5.31 1.34
N ASP A 133 7.40 -6.54 0.93
CA ASP A 133 6.54 -6.75 -0.24
C ASP A 133 5.17 -6.11 -0.05
N ILE A 134 4.62 -6.25 1.16
CA ILE A 134 3.33 -5.70 1.56
C ILE A 134 3.39 -4.16 1.54
N ALA A 135 4.49 -3.58 2.04
CA ALA A 135 4.71 -2.14 2.03
C ALA A 135 4.86 -1.56 0.61
N TRP A 136 5.58 -2.24 -0.28
CA TRP A 136 5.75 -1.83 -1.67
C TRP A 136 4.58 -2.23 -2.57
N GLY A 137 3.64 -3.05 -2.07
CA GLY A 137 2.60 -3.69 -2.85
C GLY A 137 1.68 -2.77 -3.64
N TRP A 138 1.51 -1.52 -3.19
CA TRP A 138 0.78 -0.51 -3.93
C TRP A 138 1.36 -0.33 -5.35
N MET A 139 2.68 -0.39 -5.50
CA MET A 139 3.39 -0.16 -6.77
C MET A 139 2.98 -1.19 -7.83
N ALA A 140 2.78 -2.45 -7.44
CA ALA A 140 2.43 -3.55 -8.35
C ALA A 140 1.12 -3.32 -9.14
N HIS A 141 0.22 -2.49 -8.61
CA HIS A 141 -1.06 -2.19 -9.23
C HIS A 141 -1.25 -0.69 -9.54
N TRP A 142 -0.97 0.19 -8.57
CA TRP A 142 -1.25 1.62 -8.69
C TRP A 142 -0.29 2.34 -9.64
N LEU A 143 0.97 1.90 -9.77
CA LEU A 143 1.93 2.58 -10.63
C LEU A 143 1.43 2.61 -12.09
N GLY A 144 1.00 1.45 -12.61
CA GLY A 144 0.41 1.34 -13.95
C GLY A 144 -0.87 2.15 -14.16
N VAL A 145 -1.67 2.30 -13.10
CA VAL A 145 -2.87 3.16 -13.14
C VAL A 145 -2.47 4.64 -13.20
N MET A 146 -1.45 5.05 -12.43
CA MET A 146 -0.92 6.41 -12.43
C MET A 146 -0.30 6.77 -13.79
N GLU A 147 0.52 5.88 -14.35
CA GLU A 147 1.09 5.99 -15.69
C GLU A 147 0.01 6.25 -16.74
N GLU A 148 -1.04 5.42 -16.76
CA GLU A 148 -2.16 5.53 -17.70
C GLU A 148 -3.01 6.80 -17.47
N ALA A 149 -3.19 7.21 -16.22
CA ALA A 149 -3.91 8.44 -15.89
C ALA A 149 -3.15 9.70 -16.34
N VAL A 150 -1.81 9.66 -16.27
CA VAL A 150 -0.93 10.77 -16.66
C VAL A 150 -0.63 10.76 -18.16
N GLY A 151 -0.61 9.58 -18.80
CA GLY A 151 -0.21 9.40 -20.18
C GLY A 151 1.31 9.27 -20.37
N ILE A 152 2.00 8.65 -19.40
CA ILE A 152 3.44 8.38 -19.47
C ILE A 152 3.70 6.88 -19.30
N GLU A 153 4.91 6.45 -19.66
CA GLU A 153 5.44 5.12 -19.37
C GLU A 153 6.72 5.32 -18.54
N LEU A 154 6.75 4.77 -17.33
CA LEU A 154 7.83 4.92 -16.36
C LEU A 154 8.53 3.58 -16.11
N LEU A 155 7.76 2.51 -15.88
CA LEU A 155 8.27 1.17 -15.65
C LEU A 155 8.37 0.39 -16.96
N GLU A 156 9.57 0.36 -17.51
CA GLU A 156 9.88 -0.43 -18.70
C GLU A 156 10.47 -1.78 -18.29
N ALA A 157 9.84 -2.89 -18.69
CA ALA A 157 10.22 -4.24 -18.25
C ALA A 157 11.67 -4.63 -18.58
N HIS A 158 12.23 -4.09 -19.67
CA HIS A 158 13.63 -4.36 -20.04
C HIS A 158 14.64 -3.56 -19.18
N THR A 159 14.20 -2.46 -18.58
CA THR A 159 15.01 -1.60 -17.69
C THR A 159 14.91 -2.08 -16.24
N PHE A 160 13.75 -2.56 -15.82
CA PHE A 160 13.48 -3.07 -14.46
C PHE A 160 12.92 -4.50 -14.48
N PRO A 161 13.65 -5.50 -15.02
CA PRO A 161 13.13 -6.84 -15.20
C PRO A 161 12.71 -7.51 -13.90
N ARG A 162 13.47 -7.33 -12.80
CA ARG A 162 13.17 -7.98 -11.51
C ARG A 162 11.99 -7.33 -10.83
N LEU A 163 11.90 -6.00 -10.88
CA LEU A 163 10.75 -5.26 -10.37
C LEU A 163 9.49 -5.64 -11.13
N HIS A 164 9.57 -5.72 -12.47
CA HIS A 164 8.45 -6.17 -13.29
C HIS A 164 8.02 -7.60 -12.93
N GLU A 165 8.97 -8.53 -12.80
CA GLU A 165 8.69 -9.91 -12.40
C GLU A 165 8.08 -9.98 -10.98
N TRP A 166 8.62 -9.21 -10.03
CA TRP A 166 8.08 -9.09 -8.68
C TRP A 166 6.62 -8.59 -8.70
N MET A 167 6.31 -7.56 -9.48
CA MET A 167 4.94 -7.03 -9.60
C MET A 167 3.97 -8.08 -10.14
N GLU A 168 4.38 -8.86 -11.14
CA GLU A 168 3.55 -9.95 -11.69
C GLU A 168 3.38 -11.09 -10.68
N ASN A 169 4.46 -11.53 -10.04
CA ASN A 169 4.41 -12.55 -8.99
C ASN A 169 3.50 -12.14 -7.84
N PHE A 170 3.61 -10.89 -7.41
CA PHE A 170 2.86 -10.31 -6.33
C PHE A 170 1.35 -10.23 -6.63
N LYS A 171 0.97 -9.70 -7.80
CA LYS A 171 -0.43 -9.66 -8.24
C LYS A 171 -1.06 -11.05 -8.37
N ASN A 172 -0.26 -12.10 -8.57
CA ASN A 172 -0.73 -13.48 -8.72
C ASN A 172 -0.81 -14.26 -7.41
N VAL A 173 -0.38 -13.70 -6.27
CA VAL A 173 -0.64 -14.29 -4.96
C VAL A 173 -2.16 -14.31 -4.72
N PRO A 174 -2.81 -15.45 -4.37
CA PRO A 174 -4.27 -15.56 -4.31
C PRO A 174 -4.95 -14.46 -3.48
N ALA A 175 -4.47 -14.25 -2.26
CA ALA A 175 -4.96 -13.21 -1.34
C ALA A 175 -4.77 -11.78 -1.87
N ILE A 176 -3.84 -11.55 -2.79
CA ILE A 176 -3.66 -10.23 -3.42
C ILE A 176 -4.58 -10.12 -4.62
N LYS A 177 -4.55 -11.12 -5.52
CA LYS A 177 -5.32 -11.18 -6.76
C LYS A 177 -6.82 -10.97 -6.54
N GLU A 178 -7.37 -11.58 -5.50
CA GLU A 178 -8.80 -11.51 -5.16
C GLU A 178 -9.22 -10.12 -4.62
N ASN A 179 -8.24 -9.27 -4.25
CA ASN A 179 -8.46 -7.99 -3.59
C ASN A 179 -8.11 -6.76 -4.41
N LEU A 180 -7.45 -6.97 -5.54
CA LEU A 180 -7.05 -5.85 -6.37
C LEU A 180 -8.30 -5.09 -6.84
N PRO A 181 -8.33 -3.77 -6.67
CA PRO A 181 -9.38 -2.93 -7.23
C PRO A 181 -9.46 -3.06 -8.76
N ASP A 182 -10.63 -2.72 -9.33
CA ASP A 182 -10.79 -2.70 -10.78
C ASP A 182 -9.94 -1.58 -11.40
N ARG A 183 -9.07 -1.96 -12.34
CA ARG A 183 -8.13 -1.03 -12.99
C ARG A 183 -8.86 0.12 -13.71
N LYS A 184 -9.97 -0.15 -14.41
CA LYS A 184 -10.68 0.87 -15.20
C LYS A 184 -11.31 1.92 -14.29
N GLU A 185 -11.96 1.47 -13.21
CA GLU A 185 -12.53 2.37 -12.19
C GLU A 185 -11.44 3.25 -11.56
N MET A 186 -10.27 2.68 -11.27
CA MET A 186 -9.15 3.42 -10.70
C MET A 186 -8.56 4.45 -11.66
N VAL A 187 -8.37 4.11 -12.94
CA VAL A 187 -7.85 5.06 -13.94
C VAL A 187 -8.80 6.24 -14.08
N ALA A 188 -10.11 5.97 -14.17
CA ALA A 188 -11.12 7.02 -14.24
C ALA A 188 -11.11 7.92 -12.99
N TYR A 189 -10.99 7.31 -11.81
CA TYR A 189 -10.88 8.04 -10.55
C TYR A 189 -9.62 8.92 -10.51
N LEU A 190 -8.45 8.36 -10.82
CA LEU A 190 -7.19 9.08 -10.79
C LEU A 190 -7.13 10.21 -11.82
N LYS A 191 -7.66 10.02 -13.03
CA LYS A 191 -7.78 11.12 -14.02
C LYS A 191 -8.55 12.30 -13.43
N SER A 192 -9.71 12.04 -12.84
CA SER A 192 -10.51 13.08 -12.18
C SER A 192 -9.78 13.73 -11.01
N GLN A 193 -9.06 12.96 -10.18
CA GLN A 193 -8.29 13.53 -9.06
C GLN A 193 -7.12 14.38 -9.55
N ARG A 194 -6.43 13.98 -10.62
CA ARG A 194 -5.32 14.75 -11.21
C ARG A 194 -5.81 16.09 -11.75
N GLU A 195 -6.96 16.13 -12.43
CA GLU A 195 -7.57 17.38 -12.90
C GLU A 195 -7.85 18.35 -11.76
N ILE A 196 -8.45 17.86 -10.66
CA ILE A 196 -8.73 18.67 -9.46
C ILE A 196 -7.43 19.20 -8.83
N LEU A 197 -6.44 18.31 -8.67
CA LEU A 197 -5.16 18.63 -8.07
C LEU A 197 -4.44 19.74 -8.84
N LEU A 198 -4.32 19.59 -10.16
CA LEU A 198 -3.68 20.57 -11.04
C LEU A 198 -4.43 21.90 -11.07
N ALA A 199 -5.76 21.88 -10.95
CA ALA A 199 -6.55 23.11 -10.87
C ALA A 199 -6.37 23.84 -9.52
N SER A 200 -6.19 23.10 -8.42
CA SER A 200 -6.16 23.65 -7.05
C SER A 200 -4.82 24.27 -6.64
N HIS A 201 -3.71 23.96 -7.32
CA HIS A 201 -2.33 24.27 -6.86
C HIS A 201 -2.03 23.80 -5.42
N ASP A 202 -2.84 22.89 -4.86
CA ASP A 202 -2.71 22.40 -3.49
C ASP A 202 -2.29 20.91 -3.49
N PRO A 203 -1.00 20.61 -3.23
CA PRO A 203 -0.49 19.24 -3.20
C PRO A 203 -1.13 18.36 -2.10
N SER A 204 -1.85 18.96 -1.14
CA SER A 204 -2.38 18.25 0.04
C SER A 204 -3.67 17.46 -0.22
N SER A 205 -4.27 17.60 -1.40
CA SER A 205 -5.53 16.91 -1.74
C SER A 205 -5.37 15.43 -2.11
N MET A 206 -4.12 14.95 -2.30
CA MET A 206 -3.86 13.52 -2.49
C MET A 206 -3.77 12.81 -1.14
N ASP A 207 -4.87 12.21 -0.70
CA ASP A 207 -4.88 11.31 0.45
C ASP A 207 -4.23 9.97 0.04
N CYS A 208 -2.89 9.92 0.13
CA CYS A 208 -2.02 8.76 -0.16
C CYS A 208 -2.45 7.47 0.57
N THR A 209 -3.27 7.63 1.62
CA THR A 209 -3.79 6.58 2.48
C THR A 209 -4.83 5.66 1.83
N SER A 210 -5.31 5.96 0.61
CA SER A 210 -6.01 4.95 -0.18
C SER A 210 -5.07 3.83 -0.67
N ALA A 211 -3.77 4.08 -0.88
CA ALA A 211 -2.86 3.08 -1.45
C ALA A 211 -2.52 1.94 -0.48
N THR A 212 -2.31 2.24 0.80
CA THR A 212 -2.06 1.25 1.87
C THR A 212 -3.34 0.66 2.45
N GLY A 213 -4.46 1.38 2.40
CA GLY A 213 -5.76 0.89 2.89
C GLY A 213 -6.34 -0.30 2.11
N TYR A 214 -5.93 -0.53 0.86
CA TYR A 214 -6.32 -1.71 0.09
C TYR A 214 -5.41 -2.93 0.31
N TYR A 215 -4.21 -2.73 0.86
CA TYR A 215 -3.24 -3.82 1.00
C TYR A 215 -3.40 -4.59 2.32
N VAL A 216 -3.82 -3.91 3.41
CA VAL A 216 -4.21 -4.55 4.70
C VAL A 216 -5.59 -5.25 4.60
N ARG A 217 -6.05 -5.54 3.39
CA ARG A 217 -7.41 -6.01 3.15
C ARG A 217 -7.58 -7.50 3.40
N GLU A 218 -6.58 -8.35 3.15
CA GLU A 218 -6.79 -9.81 3.18
C GLU A 218 -5.56 -10.69 3.50
N ARG A 219 -4.76 -10.33 4.51
CA ARG A 219 -3.95 -11.35 5.20
C ARG A 219 -4.50 -11.61 6.58
N GLN A 220 -5.30 -12.67 6.60
CA GLN A 220 -6.12 -13.14 7.70
C GLN A 220 -7.14 -12.10 8.16
N HIS A 221 -8.17 -12.59 8.83
CA HIS A 221 -9.21 -11.77 9.44
C HIS A 221 -8.65 -10.46 10.03
N SER A 222 -9.29 -9.31 9.74
CA SER A 222 -8.93 -7.93 10.16
C SER A 222 -7.97 -7.25 9.15
N VAL A 223 -8.27 -6.09 8.54
CA VAL A 223 -8.30 -4.77 9.20
C VAL A 223 -8.90 -3.68 8.28
N LEU A 224 -10.10 -3.23 8.63
CA LEU A 224 -10.60 -1.85 8.48
C LEU A 224 -11.83 -1.85 9.37
N VAL A 225 -11.61 -1.71 10.67
CA VAL A 225 -12.61 -2.17 11.64
C VAL A 225 -13.47 -0.98 12.06
N TYR A 226 -14.77 -1.10 11.89
CA TYR A 226 -15.74 -0.46 12.77
C TYR A 226 -16.40 -1.60 13.53
N ARG A 227 -16.37 -1.56 14.86
CA ARG A 227 -17.18 -2.46 15.69
C ARG A 227 -17.72 -1.67 16.87
N GLU A 228 -19.03 -1.42 16.86
CA GLU A 228 -19.79 -1.31 18.10
C GLU A 228 -20.11 -2.74 18.58
N VAL A 229 -19.93 -2.99 19.87
CA VAL A 229 -20.49 -4.15 20.57
C VAL A 229 -21.06 -3.61 21.86
N ASN A 230 -22.32 -3.95 22.14
CA ASN A 230 -22.84 -3.89 23.50
C ASN A 230 -22.20 -4.99 24.36
#